data_AF-A0ABD2ZUK2-F1
#
_entry.id   AF-A0ABD2ZUK2-F1
#
_cell.length_a   1.000
_cell.length_b   1.000
_cell.length_c   1.000
_cell.angle_alpha   90.00
_cell.angle_beta   90.00
_cell.angle_gamma   90.00
#
_symmetry.space_group_name_H-M   'P 1'
#
loop_
_entity.id
_entity.type
_entity.pdbx_description
1 polymer ?
#
loop_
_entity_poly.entity_id
_entity_poly.type
_entity_poly.pdbx_seq_one_letter_code
_entity_poly.pdbx_strand_id
1 'polypeptide(L)'
;MALLALLLLTLLATVLSSSSAKITSEIGVCYGQGGNNLPTPSKSTQLLQKLNATQVKLYNADQKVLNALKGSNIHVTVMVPNELIINMSSNQTLADQWVQSNVVPFYPQTMIRYILVGNEVLSNSFKPQWFYLVPAMKKINQSVKTFGLHNIKVGTPLSFDVVESSVL
;
A
#
# COMPACT_ATOMS: atom_id res chain seq x y z
N MET A 1 27.82 -11.83 43.27
CA MET A 1 28.33 -10.72 42.45
C MET A 1 28.78 -11.20 41.07
N ALA A 2 29.82 -12.05 40.98
CA ALA A 2 30.34 -12.56 39.69
C ALA A 2 29.31 -13.39 38.87
N LEU A 3 28.55 -14.29 39.50
CA LEU A 3 27.54 -15.09 38.81
C LEU A 3 26.38 -14.24 38.23
N LEU A 4 25.98 -13.21 38.97
CA LEU A 4 24.93 -12.28 38.53
C LEU A 4 25.42 -11.42 37.36
N ALA A 5 26.68 -10.96 37.42
CA ALA A 5 27.30 -10.23 36.31
C ALA A 5 27.43 -11.10 35.06
N LEU A 6 27.78 -12.39 35.20
CA LEU A 6 27.86 -13.33 34.09
C LEU A 6 26.48 -13.58 33.46
N LEU A 7 25.43 -13.75 34.28
CA LEU A 7 24.04 -13.88 33.81
C LEU A 7 23.57 -12.64 33.05
N LEU A 8 23.83 -11.44 33.58
CA LEU A 8 23.52 -10.17 32.90
C LEU A 8 24.28 -10.02 31.58
N LEU A 9 25.54 -10.43 31.53
CA LEU A 9 26.35 -10.38 30.30
C LEU A 9 25.83 -11.36 29.24
N THR A 10 25.42 -12.57 29.64
CA THR A 10 24.80 -13.55 28.73
C THR A 10 23.44 -13.07 28.22
N LEU A 11 22.62 -12.42 29.06
CA LEU A 11 21.33 -11.86 28.67
C LEU A 11 21.51 -10.68 27.69
N LEU A 12 22.50 -9.83 27.93
CA LEU A 12 22.82 -8.73 27.02
C LEU A 12 23.31 -9.23 25.65
N ALA A 13 24.14 -10.28 25.64
CA ALA A 13 24.64 -10.90 24.42
C ALA A 13 23.52 -11.57 23.58
N THR A 14 22.52 -12.20 24.22
CA THR A 14 21.37 -12.79 23.51
C THR A 14 20.42 -11.73 22.97
N VAL A 15 20.21 -10.62 23.69
CA VAL A 15 19.43 -9.47 23.20
C VAL A 15 20.12 -8.80 22.00
N LEU A 16 21.45 -8.62 22.05
CA LEU A 16 22.22 -8.05 20.93
C LEU A 16 22.27 -8.98 19.70
N SER A 17 22.28 -10.30 19.90
CA SER A 17 22.26 -11.30 18.80
C SER A 17 20.88 -11.46 18.14
N SER A 18 19.83 -10.86 18.70
CA SER A 18 18.46 -10.99 18.21
C SER A 18 18.08 -10.01 17.10
N SER A 19 18.95 -9.08 16.71
CA SER A 19 18.75 -8.23 15.54
C SER A 19 19.01 -9.00 14.24
N SER A 20 18.09 -9.89 13.88
CA SER A 20 17.95 -10.47 12.54
C SER A 20 17.41 -9.45 11.53
N ALA A 21 17.95 -8.23 11.52
CA ALA A 21 17.64 -7.24 10.50
C ALA A 21 18.24 -7.73 9.17
N LYS A 22 17.49 -8.59 8.48
CA LYS A 22 17.83 -9.07 7.15
C LYS A 22 17.68 -7.87 6.23
N ILE A 23 18.80 -7.35 5.71
CA ILE A 23 18.78 -6.41 4.60
C ILE A 23 18.32 -7.21 3.39
N THR A 24 17.01 -7.28 3.18
CA THR A 24 16.42 -7.82 1.97
C THR A 24 16.42 -6.71 0.94
N SER A 25 17.05 -6.93 -0.22
CA SER A 25 16.85 -6.09 -1.39
C SER A 25 15.46 -6.38 -1.96
N GLU A 26 14.43 -5.85 -1.31
CA GLU A 26 13.05 -5.99 -1.77
C GLU A 26 12.81 -5.09 -2.97
N ILE A 27 12.47 -5.70 -4.10
CA ILE A 27 12.16 -5.00 -5.34
C ILE A 27 10.65 -4.89 -5.47
N GLY A 28 10.17 -3.66 -5.71
CA GLY A 28 8.79 -3.36 -6.06
C GLY A 28 8.65 -3.02 -7.54
N VAL A 29 7.50 -3.35 -8.14
CA VAL A 29 7.17 -3.00 -9.53
C VAL A 29 5.87 -2.21 -9.61
N CYS A 30 5.86 -1.11 -10.38
CA CYS A 30 4.63 -0.40 -10.74
C CYS A 30 3.98 -1.09 -11.96
N TYR A 31 2.81 -1.68 -11.77
CA TYR A 31 2.07 -2.35 -12.84
C TYR A 31 1.09 -1.37 -13.50
N GLY A 32 1.56 -0.69 -14.54
CA GLY A 32 0.74 0.15 -15.42
C GLY A 32 -0.11 -0.67 -16.39
N GLN A 33 -1.35 -0.23 -16.63
CA GLN A 33 -2.32 -0.89 -17.50
C GLN A 33 -2.76 -0.04 -18.72
N GLY A 34 -2.09 1.09 -18.97
CA GLY A 34 -2.43 2.04 -20.04
C GLY A 34 -1.98 1.65 -21.45
N GLY A 35 -1.62 0.39 -21.70
CA GLY A 35 -1.16 -0.11 -22.99
C GLY A 35 -2.18 -1.01 -23.67
N ASN A 36 -2.09 -1.17 -25.00
CA ASN A 36 -3.03 -1.96 -25.81
C ASN A 36 -2.51 -3.37 -26.18
N ASN A 37 -1.26 -3.69 -25.86
CA ASN A 37 -0.58 -4.95 -26.18
C ASN A 37 0.03 -5.62 -24.93
N LEU A 38 -0.50 -5.31 -23.75
CA LEU A 38 0.03 -5.80 -22.48
C LEU A 38 -0.22 -7.30 -22.30
N PRO A 39 0.67 -8.01 -21.59
CA PRO A 39 0.42 -9.40 -21.20
C PRO A 39 -0.84 -9.53 -20.34
N THR A 40 -1.43 -10.73 -20.34
CA THR A 40 -2.56 -11.03 -19.46
C THR A 40 -2.14 -10.93 -17.98
N PRO A 41 -3.06 -10.63 -17.05
CA PRO A 41 -2.73 -10.52 -15.63
C PRO A 41 -1.99 -11.73 -15.04
N SER A 42 -2.33 -12.95 -15.47
CA SER A 42 -1.62 -14.18 -15.06
C SER A 42 -0.19 -14.22 -15.59
N LYS A 43 0.04 -13.84 -16.86
CA LYS A 43 1.41 -13.76 -17.43
C LYS A 43 2.23 -12.68 -16.74
N SER A 44 1.65 -11.51 -16.46
CA SER A 44 2.29 -10.44 -15.71
C SER A 44 2.65 -10.88 -14.28
N THR A 45 1.76 -11.62 -13.61
CA THR A 45 2.04 -12.17 -12.26
C THR A 45 3.20 -13.15 -12.29
N GLN A 46 3.24 -14.06 -13.28
CA GLN A 46 4.38 -14.97 -13.47
C GLN A 46 5.68 -14.21 -13.73
N LEU A 47 5.63 -13.11 -14.49
CA LEU A 47 6.80 -12.26 -14.72
C LEU A 47 7.29 -11.60 -13.42
N LEU A 48 6.38 -11.05 -12.61
CA LEU A 48 6.73 -10.48 -11.29
C LEU A 48 7.44 -11.51 -10.40
N GLN A 49 6.94 -12.74 -10.36
CA GLN A 49 7.57 -13.84 -9.62
C GLN A 49 8.95 -14.19 -10.18
N LYS A 50 9.11 -14.28 -11.51
CA LYS A 50 10.42 -14.53 -12.15
C LYS A 50 11.44 -13.43 -11.88
N LEU A 51 10.99 -12.18 -11.72
CA LEU A 51 11.82 -11.04 -11.36
C LEU A 51 12.13 -10.99 -9.85
N ASN A 52 11.63 -11.95 -9.05
CA ASN A 52 11.69 -11.94 -7.59
C ASN A 52 11.15 -10.63 -6.99
N ALA A 53 10.15 -10.01 -7.64
CA ALA A 53 9.48 -8.84 -7.11
C ALA A 53 8.67 -9.24 -5.89
N THR A 54 8.91 -8.57 -4.77
CA THR A 54 8.19 -8.83 -3.51
C THR A 54 6.98 -7.91 -3.34
N GLN A 55 6.91 -6.84 -4.12
CA GLN A 55 5.84 -5.85 -4.05
C GLN A 55 5.37 -5.42 -5.43
N VAL A 56 4.08 -5.09 -5.55
CA VAL A 56 3.50 -4.50 -6.76
C VAL A 56 2.55 -3.35 -6.42
N LYS A 57 2.69 -2.23 -7.14
CA LYS A 57 1.76 -1.09 -7.07
C LYS A 57 0.83 -1.12 -8.28
N LEU A 58 -0.47 -1.18 -8.03
CA LEU A 58 -1.54 -1.05 -9.02
C LEU A 58 -2.12 0.37 -8.94
N TYR A 59 -2.38 0.99 -10.09
CA TYR A 59 -2.98 2.33 -10.17
C TYR A 59 -4.51 2.34 -10.05
N ASN A 60 -5.11 1.16 -9.82
CA ASN A 60 -6.53 0.94 -9.56
C ASN A 60 -6.69 -0.38 -8.76
N ALA A 61 -7.92 -0.82 -8.57
CA ALA A 61 -8.24 -2.13 -7.99
C ALA A 61 -8.82 -3.08 -9.04
N ASP A 62 -8.12 -3.28 -10.16
CA ASP A 62 -8.56 -4.21 -11.21
C ASP A 62 -8.74 -5.64 -10.66
N GLN A 63 -9.97 -6.13 -10.69
CA GLN A 63 -10.34 -7.43 -10.14
C GLN A 63 -9.64 -8.60 -10.83
N LYS A 64 -9.36 -8.51 -12.14
CA LYS A 64 -8.64 -9.57 -12.88
C LYS A 64 -7.19 -9.65 -12.43
N VAL A 65 -6.56 -8.50 -12.19
CA VAL A 65 -5.19 -8.44 -11.65
C VAL A 65 -5.14 -8.91 -10.20
N LEU A 66 -6.06 -8.46 -9.36
CA LEU A 66 -6.13 -8.90 -7.97
C LEU A 66 -6.38 -10.41 -7.83
N ASN A 67 -7.23 -10.99 -8.69
CA ASN A 67 -7.42 -12.44 -8.75
C ASN A 67 -6.15 -13.18 -9.23
N ALA A 68 -5.44 -12.66 -10.22
CA ALA A 68 -4.21 -13.28 -10.71
C ALA A 68 -3.09 -13.28 -9.66
N LEU A 69 -3.06 -12.29 -8.76
CA LEU A 69 -2.09 -12.18 -7.66
C LEU A 69 -2.43 -13.07 -6.45
N LYS A 70 -3.57 -13.77 -6.46
CA LYS A 70 -3.98 -14.66 -5.37
C LYS A 70 -2.92 -15.74 -5.12
N GLY A 71 -2.47 -15.85 -3.87
CA GLY A 71 -1.47 -16.86 -3.47
C GLY A 71 -0.06 -16.64 -4.05
N SER A 72 0.21 -15.50 -4.68
CA SER A 72 1.54 -15.21 -5.27
C SER A 72 2.61 -14.84 -4.24
N ASN A 73 2.21 -14.55 -2.98
CA ASN A 73 3.02 -13.98 -1.91
C ASN A 73 3.62 -12.59 -2.22
N ILE A 74 3.14 -11.91 -3.27
CA ILE A 74 3.53 -10.53 -3.59
C ILE A 74 2.65 -9.57 -2.80
N HIS A 75 3.26 -8.61 -2.11
CA HIS A 75 2.54 -7.54 -1.43
C HIS A 75 1.94 -6.56 -2.44
N VAL A 76 0.64 -6.30 -2.33
CA VAL A 76 -0.11 -5.49 -3.28
C VAL A 76 -0.44 -4.14 -2.66
N THR A 77 -0.16 -3.08 -3.41
CA THR A 77 -0.66 -1.72 -3.18
C THR A 77 -1.72 -1.42 -4.23
N VAL A 78 -2.92 -1.01 -3.81
CA VAL A 78 -3.99 -0.55 -4.71
C VAL A 78 -4.24 0.94 -4.52
N MET A 79 -4.80 1.59 -5.54
CA MET A 79 -5.09 3.01 -5.52
C MET A 79 -6.58 3.30 -5.64
N VAL A 80 -7.06 4.25 -4.83
CA VAL A 80 -8.34 4.92 -5.04
C VAL A 80 -8.12 5.97 -6.13
N PRO A 81 -8.93 5.98 -7.20
CA PRO A 81 -8.85 6.99 -8.25
C PRO A 81 -9.10 8.42 -7.76
N ASN A 82 -8.46 9.41 -8.38
CA ASN A 82 -8.51 10.82 -7.97
C ASN A 82 -9.95 11.39 -8.00
N GLU A 83 -10.74 10.96 -8.97
CA GLU A 83 -12.13 11.38 -9.20
C GLU A 83 -13.08 10.96 -8.08
N LEU A 84 -12.74 9.94 -7.29
CA LEU A 84 -13.58 9.48 -6.18
C LEU A 84 -13.33 10.23 -4.87
N ILE A 85 -12.24 11.01 -4.78
CA ILE A 85 -11.79 11.64 -3.54
C ILE A 85 -12.88 12.55 -2.95
N ILE A 86 -13.46 13.44 -3.77
CA ILE A 86 -14.48 14.40 -3.30
C ILE A 86 -15.70 13.64 -2.74
N ASN A 87 -16.20 12.66 -3.49
CA ASN A 87 -17.38 11.90 -3.09
C ASN A 87 -17.14 11.09 -1.80
N MET A 88 -15.98 10.45 -1.69
CA MET A 88 -15.61 9.71 -0.49
C MET A 88 -15.41 10.64 0.71
N SER A 89 -14.81 11.81 0.49
CA SER A 89 -14.59 12.79 1.56
C SER A 89 -15.89 13.22 2.25
N SER A 90 -16.98 13.33 1.49
CA SER A 90 -18.29 13.78 1.98
C SER A 90 -19.18 12.63 2.45
N ASN A 91 -19.02 11.41 1.92
CA ASN A 91 -19.91 10.28 2.22
C ASN A 91 -19.18 9.00 2.66
N GLN A 92 -19.41 8.55 3.90
CA GLN A 92 -18.80 7.32 4.44
C GLN A 92 -19.25 6.07 3.68
N THR A 93 -20.52 5.99 3.28
CA THR A 93 -21.08 4.85 2.53
C THR A 93 -20.34 4.62 1.22
N LEU A 94 -19.90 5.69 0.54
CA LEU A 94 -19.14 5.56 -0.70
C LEU A 94 -17.72 5.00 -0.47
N ALA A 95 -17.09 5.34 0.65
CA ALA A 95 -15.82 4.73 1.05
C ALA A 95 -16.01 3.25 1.42
N ASP A 96 -17.08 2.92 2.16
CA ASP A 96 -17.41 1.55 2.54
C ASP A 96 -17.68 0.68 1.31
N GLN A 97 -18.51 1.16 0.38
CA GLN A 97 -18.80 0.48 -0.88
C GLN A 97 -17.54 0.23 -1.70
N TRP A 98 -16.65 1.22 -1.79
CA TRP A 98 -15.41 1.04 -2.53
C TRP A 98 -14.52 -0.03 -1.89
N VAL A 99 -14.31 -0.01 -0.57
CA VAL A 99 -13.51 -1.04 0.11
C VAL A 99 -14.18 -2.42 0.00
N GLN A 100 -15.50 -2.49 0.16
CA GLN A 100 -16.28 -3.71 0.06
C GLN A 100 -16.22 -4.35 -1.34
N SER A 101 -16.26 -3.55 -2.40
CA SER A 101 -16.23 -4.07 -3.78
C SER A 101 -14.81 -4.34 -4.29
N ASN A 102 -13.81 -3.59 -3.83
CA ASN A 102 -12.48 -3.58 -4.43
C ASN A 102 -11.39 -4.28 -3.60
N VAL A 103 -11.61 -4.48 -2.29
CA VAL A 103 -10.58 -5.01 -1.39
C VAL A 103 -11.06 -6.27 -0.68
N VAL A 104 -12.24 -6.22 -0.05
CA VAL A 104 -12.81 -7.34 0.72
C VAL A 104 -12.84 -8.67 -0.04
N PRO A 105 -13.21 -8.75 -1.33
CA PRO A 105 -13.30 -10.03 -2.04
C PRO A 105 -11.95 -10.73 -2.26
N PHE A 106 -10.85 -9.98 -2.17
CA PHE A 106 -9.50 -10.46 -2.48
C PHE A 106 -8.64 -10.67 -1.23
N TYR A 107 -8.99 -10.02 -0.12
CA TYR A 107 -8.27 -10.13 1.14
C TYR A 107 -8.75 -11.36 1.95
N PRO A 108 -7.85 -12.18 2.55
CA PRO A 108 -6.40 -12.04 2.59
C PRO A 108 -5.65 -12.85 1.51
N GLN A 109 -6.34 -13.57 0.62
CA GLN A 109 -5.68 -14.50 -0.33
C GLN A 109 -4.78 -13.78 -1.35
N THR A 110 -5.12 -12.53 -1.67
CA THR A 110 -4.21 -11.56 -2.30
C THR A 110 -3.69 -10.64 -1.21
N MET A 111 -2.36 -10.53 -1.06
CA MET A 111 -1.73 -9.82 0.05
C MET A 111 -1.78 -8.29 -0.14
N ILE A 112 -2.96 -7.71 -0.14
CA ILE A 112 -3.14 -6.25 -0.14
C ILE A 112 -2.61 -5.70 1.19
N ARG A 113 -1.63 -4.79 1.13
CA ARG A 113 -0.98 -4.17 2.29
C ARG A 113 -1.20 -2.66 2.37
N TYR A 114 -1.45 -2.03 1.23
CA TYR A 114 -1.65 -0.58 1.16
C TYR A 114 -2.83 -0.20 0.28
N ILE A 115 -3.63 0.74 0.76
CA ILE A 115 -4.59 1.49 -0.04
C ILE A 115 -4.09 2.93 -0.10
N LEU A 116 -3.73 3.36 -1.31
CA LEU A 116 -3.27 4.72 -1.56
C LEU A 116 -4.43 5.56 -2.12
N VAL A 117 -4.79 6.63 -1.43
CA VAL A 117 -5.87 7.52 -1.84
C VAL A 117 -5.34 8.56 -2.81
N GLY A 118 -5.72 8.41 -4.09
CA GLY A 118 -5.27 9.26 -5.19
C GLY A 118 -3.82 9.03 -5.62
N ASN A 119 -3.44 9.65 -6.75
CA ASN A 119 -2.07 9.79 -7.23
C ASN A 119 -1.71 11.28 -7.32
N GLU A 120 -0.68 11.71 -6.58
CA GLU A 120 -0.08 13.05 -6.74
C GLU A 120 -1.11 14.18 -6.64
N VAL A 121 -2.08 14.02 -5.74
CA VAL A 121 -3.24 14.91 -5.62
C VAL A 121 -2.82 16.35 -5.30
N LEU A 122 -1.72 16.49 -4.55
CA LEU A 122 -1.16 17.77 -4.13
C LEU A 122 -0.11 18.35 -5.10
N SER A 123 0.06 17.73 -6.28
CA SER A 123 0.99 18.22 -7.30
C SER A 123 0.40 19.37 -8.12
N ASN A 124 1.28 20.20 -8.69
CA ASN A 124 1.00 21.43 -9.45
C ASN A 124 0.42 22.58 -8.61
N SER A 125 -0.07 23.62 -9.28
CA SER A 125 -0.80 24.73 -8.65
C SER A 125 -1.99 24.24 -7.84
N PHE A 126 -2.29 24.98 -6.77
CA PHE A 126 -3.41 24.73 -5.86
C PHE A 126 -4.73 24.37 -6.58
N LYS A 127 -5.38 23.29 -6.10
CA LYS A 127 -6.67 22.83 -6.62
C LYS A 127 -7.65 22.62 -5.47
N PRO A 128 -8.96 22.92 -5.65
CA PRO A 128 -9.98 22.67 -4.62
C PRO A 128 -9.98 21.23 -4.07
N GLN A 129 -9.59 20.25 -4.91
CA GLN A 129 -9.49 18.83 -4.57
C GLN A 129 -8.58 18.54 -3.36
N TRP A 130 -7.60 19.40 -3.07
CA TRP A 130 -6.61 19.19 -2.01
C TRP A 130 -7.26 19.04 -0.62
N PHE A 131 -8.28 19.84 -0.32
CA PHE A 131 -8.96 19.82 0.98
C PHE A 131 -9.75 18.54 1.24
N TYR A 132 -10.05 17.77 0.19
CA TYR A 132 -10.85 16.55 0.29
C TYR A 132 -10.00 15.29 0.48
N LEU A 133 -8.67 15.38 0.30
CA LEU A 133 -7.77 14.24 0.40
C LEU A 133 -7.74 13.62 1.80
N VAL A 134 -7.44 14.42 2.83
CA VAL A 134 -7.34 13.93 4.21
C VAL A 134 -8.69 13.39 4.73
N PRO A 135 -9.84 14.06 4.53
CA PRO A 135 -11.12 13.47 4.89
C PRO A 135 -11.42 12.16 4.15
N ALA A 136 -11.10 12.04 2.86
CA ALA A 136 -11.26 10.78 2.13
C ALA A 136 -10.38 9.65 2.70
N MET A 137 -9.12 9.94 3.01
CA MET A 137 -8.21 8.99 3.67
C MET A 137 -8.74 8.51 5.02
N LYS A 138 -9.30 9.43 5.83
CA LYS A 138 -9.91 9.07 7.13
C LYS A 138 -11.07 8.09 6.95
N LYS A 139 -11.92 8.31 5.95
CA LYS A 139 -13.09 7.48 5.68
C LYS A 139 -12.72 6.10 5.13
N ILE A 140 -11.75 6.03 4.22
CA ILE A 140 -11.17 4.75 3.75
C ILE A 140 -10.54 3.98 4.92
N ASN A 141 -9.79 4.66 5.79
CA ASN A 141 -9.21 4.04 6.97
C ASN A 141 -10.28 3.54 7.96
N GLN A 142 -11.40 4.26 8.09
CA GLN A 142 -12.55 3.79 8.85
C GLN A 142 -13.15 2.53 8.23
N SER A 143 -13.38 2.50 6.91
CA SER A 143 -13.88 1.31 6.20
C SER A 143 -12.96 0.09 6.38
N VAL A 144 -11.64 0.27 6.26
CA VAL A 144 -10.63 -0.78 6.52
C VAL A 144 -10.80 -1.39 7.91
N LYS A 145 -11.04 -0.56 8.93
CA LYS A 145 -11.31 -1.02 10.30
C LYS A 145 -12.66 -1.73 10.41
N THR A 146 -13.73 -1.15 9.85
CA THR A 146 -15.09 -1.72 9.87
C THR A 146 -15.13 -3.13 9.27
N PHE A 147 -14.40 -3.36 8.17
CA PHE A 147 -14.35 -4.67 7.51
C PHE A 147 -13.30 -5.63 8.08
N GLY A 148 -12.63 -5.29 9.19
CA GLY A 148 -11.66 -6.19 9.83
C GLY A 148 -10.42 -6.48 8.97
N LEU A 149 -10.01 -5.54 8.12
CA LEU A 149 -8.87 -5.70 7.21
C LEU A 149 -7.55 -5.41 7.95
N HIS A 150 -7.25 -6.24 8.95
CA HIS A 150 -6.05 -6.15 9.77
C HIS A 150 -4.81 -6.28 8.87
N ASN A 151 -3.84 -5.35 8.94
CA ASN A 151 -2.63 -5.29 8.08
C ASN A 151 -2.74 -4.51 6.75
N ILE A 152 -3.80 -3.73 6.54
CA ILE A 152 -3.85 -2.74 5.46
C ILE A 152 -3.57 -1.35 6.05
N LYS A 153 -2.60 -0.63 5.47
CA LYS A 153 -2.31 0.77 5.78
C LYS A 153 -2.89 1.69 4.71
N VAL A 154 -3.35 2.86 5.12
CA VAL A 154 -3.86 3.90 4.19
C VAL A 154 -2.83 5.00 4.06
N GLY A 155 -2.57 5.44 2.83
CA GLY A 155 -1.61 6.51 2.52
C GLY A 155 -1.99 7.29 1.27
N THR A 156 -1.09 8.14 0.80
CA THR A 156 -1.20 8.82 -0.50
C THR A 156 0.21 9.06 -1.06
N PRO A 157 0.47 8.82 -2.35
CA PRO A 157 1.73 9.16 -2.98
C PRO A 157 1.75 10.65 -3.30
N LEU A 158 2.87 11.29 -3.00
CA LEU A 158 3.13 12.69 -3.31
C LEU A 158 4.22 12.76 -4.39
N SER A 159 4.03 13.65 -5.36
CA SER A 159 5.13 14.06 -6.24
C SER A 159 6.10 14.93 -5.44
N PHE A 160 7.35 15.02 -5.89
CA PHE A 160 8.37 15.79 -5.17
C PHE A 160 8.11 17.31 -5.20
N ASP A 161 7.29 17.79 -6.14
CA ASP A 161 6.91 19.20 -6.27
C ASP A 161 6.11 19.76 -5.08
N VAL A 162 5.60 18.91 -4.19
CA VAL A 162 5.00 19.33 -2.92
C VAL A 162 6.02 19.94 -1.96
N VAL A 163 7.31 19.66 -2.18
CA VAL A 163 8.40 20.27 -1.43
C VAL A 163 8.75 21.58 -2.09
N GLU A 164 8.24 22.68 -1.54
CA GLU A 164 8.67 24.01 -1.94
C GLU A 164 10.12 24.22 -1.48
N SER A 165 11.02 24.59 -2.40
CA SER A 165 12.36 24.99 -2.03
C SER A 165 12.28 26.24 -1.16
N SER A 166 12.67 26.14 0.12
CA SER A 166 12.97 27.33 0.92
C SER A 166 14.22 27.99 0.31
N VAL A 167 14.02 28.87 -0.67
CA VAL A 167 15.03 29.87 -1.01
C VAL A 167 15.05 30.86 0.15
N LEU A 168 15.97 30.62 1.09
CA LEU A 168 16.46 31.64 2.01
C LEU A 168 17.32 32.64 1.23
#